data_AF-X1HJM7-F1
#
_entry.id   AF-X1HJM7-F1
#
_cell.length_a   1.000
_cell.length_b   1.000
_cell.length_c   1.000
_cell.angle_alpha   90.00
_cell.angle_beta   90.00
_cell.angle_gamma   90.00
#
_symmetry.space_group_name_H-M   'P 1'
#
loop_
_entity.id
_entity.type
_entity.pdbx_description
1 polymer ?
#
loop_
_entity_poly.entity_id
_entity_poly.type
_entity_poly.pdbx_seq_one_letter_code
_entity_poly.pdbx_strand_id
1 'polypeptide(L)' 'MNLKNLSERQLDSIKEIANIGSGHAATALSQLTKKKVMVKVPEVKILKVEELPSLFPEPEEIVVGILINFLGDITG' A
#
# COMPACT_ATOMS: atom_id res chain seq x y z
N MET A 1 -11.46 -18.39 -1.69
CA MET A 1 -10.04 -18.42 -1.29
C MET A 1 -9.93 -17.64 0.01
N ASN A 2 -9.49 -18.24 1.11
CA ASN A 2 -9.33 -17.52 2.38
C ASN A 2 -8.07 -16.65 2.28
N LEU A 3 -8.21 -15.32 2.30
CA LEU A 3 -7.08 -14.38 2.18
C LEU A 3 -6.03 -14.57 3.28
N LYS A 4 -6.40 -15.23 4.39
CA LYS A 4 -5.47 -15.64 5.46
C LYS A 4 -4.53 -16.79 5.07
N ASN A 5 -4.70 -17.40 3.89
CA ASN A 5 -3.93 -18.55 3.43
C ASN A 5 -2.97 -18.23 2.27
N LEU A 6 -2.58 -16.96 2.09
CA LEU A 6 -1.49 -16.66 1.15
C LEU A 6 -0.19 -17.29 1.68
N SER A 7 0.49 -18.03 0.80
CA SER A 7 1.84 -18.50 1.09
C SER A 7 2.81 -17.34 1.25
N GLU A 8 3.90 -17.54 1.99
CA GLU A 8 4.98 -16.56 2.13
C GLU A 8 5.47 -16.06 0.76
N ARG A 9 5.61 -16.97 -0.21
CA ARG A 9 6.02 -16.63 -1.57
C ARG A 9 5.02 -15.68 -2.27
N GLN A 10 3.72 -15.84 -2.04
CA GLN A 10 2.70 -14.96 -2.60
C GLN A 10 2.73 -13.57 -1.94
N LEU A 11 2.91 -13.52 -0.61
CA LEU A 11 3.07 -12.26 0.11
C LEU A 11 4.33 -11.50 -0.34
N ASP A 12 5.45 -12.21 -0.52
CA ASP A 12 6.68 -11.62 -1.05
C ASP A 12 6.50 -11.09 -2.48
N SER A 13 5.73 -11.81 -3.30
CA SER A 13 5.41 -11.35 -4.67
C SER A 13 4.60 -10.05 -4.65
N ILE A 14 3.62 -9.93 -3.75
CA ILE A 14 2.84 -8.69 -3.56
C ILE A 14 3.75 -7.56 -3.07
N LYS A 15 4.63 -7.85 -2.11
CA LYS A 15 5.60 -6.87 -1.59
C LYS A 15 6.54 -6.37 -2.67
N GLU A 16 7.00 -7.24 -3.57
CA GLU A 16 7.86 -6.84 -4.69
C GLU A 16 7.12 -5.95 -5.69
N ILE A 17 5.88 -6.28 -6.05
CA ILE A 17 5.03 -5.44 -6.90
C ILE A 17 4.84 -4.05 -6.26
N ALA A 18 4.56 -3.99 -4.96
CA ALA A 18 4.40 -2.74 -4.24
C ALA A 18 5.70 -1.92 -4.22
N ASN A 19 6.86 -2.55 -4.00
CA ASN A 19 8.16 -1.89 -4.06
C ASN A 19 8.41 -1.24 -5.42
N ILE A 20 8.23 -1.99 -6.51
CA ILE A 20 8.41 -1.48 -7.87
C ILE A 20 7.45 -0.31 -8.15
N GLY A 21 6.16 -0.49 -7.86
CA GLY A 21 5.14 0.55 -8.06
C GLY A 21 5.43 1.83 -7.27
N SER A 22 5.85 1.69 -6.00
CA SER A 22 6.22 2.84 -5.16
C SER A 22 7.45 3.58 -5.68
N GLY A 23 8.44 2.86 -6.26
CA GLY A 23 9.62 3.47 -6.86
C GLY A 23 9.28 4.30 -8.09
N HIS A 24 8.36 3.81 -8.93
CA HIS A 24 7.81 4.58 -10.06
C HIS A 24 7.02 5.80 -9.57
N ALA A 25 6.16 5.65 -8.57
CA ALA A 25 5.42 6.76 -7.97
C ALA A 25 6.37 7.82 -7.37
N ALA A 26 7.43 7.40 -6.67
CA ALA A 26 8.45 8.30 -6.13
C ALA A 26 9.18 9.07 -7.22
N THR A 27 9.52 8.41 -8.33
CA THR A 27 10.16 9.04 -9.49
C THR A 27 9.24 10.07 -10.13
N ALA A 28 7.97 9.72 -10.39
CA ALA A 28 6.98 10.63 -10.95
C ALA A 28 6.75 11.84 -10.03
N LEU A 29 6.61 11.60 -8.73
CA LEU A 29 6.45 12.68 -7.75
C LEU A 29 7.70 13.58 -7.71
N SER A 30 8.89 12.99 -7.75
CA SER A 30 10.15 13.73 -7.79
C SER A 30 10.23 14.68 -8.99
N GLN A 31 9.78 14.22 -10.16
CA GLN A 31 9.71 15.03 -11.38
C GLN A 31 8.69 16.16 -11.25
N LEU A 32 7.48 15.85 -10.75
CA LEU A 32 6.41 16.83 -10.55
C LEU A 32 6.82 17.94 -9.57
N THR A 33 7.49 17.59 -8.47
CA THR A 33 7.86 18.55 -7.41
C THR A 33 9.26 19.14 -7.60
N LYS A 34 10.04 18.67 -8.59
CA LYS A 34 11.46 19.01 -8.81
C LYS A 34 12.33 18.83 -7.56
N LYS A 35 12.03 17.82 -6.74
CA LYS A 35 12.76 17.50 -5.51
C LYS A 35 13.05 16.01 -5.48
N LYS A 36 14.18 15.60 -4.90
CA LYS A 36 14.47 14.18 -4.71
C LYS A 36 13.44 13.59 -3.75
N VAL A 37 12.71 12.59 -4.21
CA VAL A 37 11.77 11.80 -3.40
C VAL A 37 12.30 10.38 -3.34
N MET A 38 12.37 9.81 -2.14
CA MET A 38 12.69 8.40 -1.94
C MET A 38 11.57 7.76 -1.12
N VAL A 39 11.11 6.61 -1.56
CA VAL A 39 10.08 5.82 -0.89
C VAL A 39 10.65 4.44 -0.60
N LYS A 40 10.32 3.89 0.56
CA LYS A 40 10.61 2.51 0.95
C LYS A 40 9.28 1.88 1.36
N VAL A 41 8.89 0.75 0.76
CA VAL A 41 7.71 0.00 1.21
C VAL A 41 8.13 -0.89 2.38
N PRO A 42 7.63 -0.65 3.60
CA PRO A 42 8.12 -1.36 4.77
C PRO A 42 7.41 -2.72 4.97
N GLU A 43 6.09 -2.79 4.79
CA GLU A 43 5.28 -3.92 5.26
C GLU A 43 3.99 -4.07 4.45
N VAL A 44 3.56 -5.32 4.24
CA VAL A 44 2.25 -5.66 3.66
C VAL A 44 1.47 -6.43 4.72
N LYS A 45 0.28 -5.95 5.06
CA LYS A 45 -0.63 -6.61 6.01
C LYS A 45 -1.95 -6.93 5.33
N ILE A 46 -2.49 -8.11 5.62
CA ILE A 46 -3.86 -8.48 5.23
C ILE A 46 -4.72 -8.35 6.46
N LEU A 47 -5.58 -7.35 6.48
CA LEU A 47 -6.51 -7.06 7.56
C LEU A 47 -7.89 -6.74 7.00
N LYS A 48 -8.93 -6.82 7.84
CA LYS A 48 -10.24 -6.28 7.48
C LYS A 48 -10.22 -4.76 7.61
N VAL A 49 -11.07 -4.08 6.85
CA VAL A 49 -11.15 -2.60 6.86
C VAL A 49 -11.48 -2.07 8.25
N GLU A 50 -12.34 -2.79 8.99
CA GLU A 50 -12.70 -2.45 10.38
C GLU A 50 -11.50 -2.44 11.34
N GLU A 51 -10.40 -3.13 11.00
CA GLU A 51 -9.18 -3.19 11.80
C GLU A 51 -8.24 -2.00 11.52
N LEU A 52 -8.50 -1.22 10.47
CA LEU A 52 -7.64 -0.10 10.05
C LEU A 52 -7.40 0.94 11.17
N PRO A 53 -8.41 1.38 11.96
CA PRO A 53 -8.18 2.35 13.04
C PRO A 53 -7.19 1.85 14.11
N SER A 54 -7.13 0.54 14.33
CA SER A 54 -6.22 -0.06 15.32
C SER A 54 -4.74 -0.03 14.93
N LEU A 55 -4.44 0.31 13.68
CA LEU A 55 -3.06 0.47 13.19
C LEU A 55 -2.45 1.82 13.57
N PHE A 56 -3.27 2.81 13.90
CA PHE A 56 -2.82 4.14 14.31
C PHE A 56 -2.56 4.16 15.82
N PRO A 57 -1.46 4.78 16.29
CA PRO A 57 -1.21 4.93 17.72
C PRO A 57 -2.32 5.68 18.45
N GLU A 58 -2.91 6.67 17.78
CA GLU A 58 -4.02 7.49 18.26
C GLU A 58 -5.20 7.36 17.27
N PRO A 59 -6.26 6.61 17.60
CA PRO A 59 -7.39 6.38 16.70
C PRO A 59 -8.13 7.65 16.27
N GLU A 60 -8.05 8.71 17.07
CA GLU A 60 -8.66 10.02 16.82
C GLU A 60 -7.75 10.99 16.04
N GLU A 61 -6.54 10.57 15.66
CA GLU A 61 -5.63 11.40 14.86
C GLU A 61 -6.26 11.74 13.50
N ILE A 62 -6.25 13.02 13.13
CA ILE A 62 -6.73 13.46 11.83
C ILE A 62 -5.68 13.07 10.78
N VAL A 63 -6.05 12.14 9.91
CA VAL A 63 -5.18 11.65 8.84
C VAL A 63 -5.74 11.95 7.45
N VAL A 64 -4.86 12.03 6.46
CA VAL A 64 -5.25 12.08 5.04
C VAL A 64 -5.25 10.66 4.50
N GLY A 65 -6.43 10.19 4.08
CA GLY A 65 -6.60 8.91 3.40
C GLY A 65 -6.72 9.08 1.89
N ILE A 66 -6.13 8.14 1.14
CA ILE A 66 -6.32 8.03 -0.32
C ILE A 66 -6.95 6.67 -0.58
N LEU A 67 -8.16 6.66 -1.15
CA LEU A 67 -8.82 5.44 -1.63
C LEU A 67 -8.67 5.36 -3.14
N ILE A 68 -8.19 4.21 -3.62
CA ILE A 68 -8.05 3.92 -5.06
C ILE A 68 -8.98 2.76 -5.37
N ASN A 69 -9.90 2.97 -6.30
CA ASN A 69 -10.76 1.90 -6.82
C ASN A 69 -10.15 1.33 -8.10
N PHE A 70 -10.01 0.01 -8.15
CA PHE A 70 -9.59 -0.74 -9.32
C PHE A 70 -10.81 -1.24 -10.09
N LEU A 71 -10.70 -1.21 -11.42
CA LEU A 71 -11.74 -1.68 -12.34
C LEU A 71 -11.10 -2.59 -13.40
N GLY A 72 -11.83 -3.63 -13.80
CA GLY A 72 -11.39 -4.60 -14.82
C GLY A 72 -11.10 -5.96 -14.22
N ASP A 73 -9.98 -6.58 -14.61
CA ASP A 73 -9.58 -7.94 -14.20
C ASP A 73 -9.46 -8.10 -12.68
N ILE A 74 -9.21 -6.99 -11.97
CA ILE A 74 -9.34 -6.87 -10.53
C ILE A 74 -10.29 -5.71 -10.27
N THR A 75 -11.27 -5.94 -9.40
CA THR A 75 -12.27 -4.92 -9.01
C THR A 75 -12.30 -4.80 -7.49
N GLY A 76 -12.40 -3.57 -7.00
CA GLY A 76 -12.53 -3.24 -5.58
C GLY A 76 -11.80 -1.97 -5.21
#